data_AF-A0A9D2NLZ9-F1
#
_entry.id   AF-A0A9D2NLZ9-F1
#
_cell.length_a   1.000
_cell.length_b   1.000
_cell.length_c   1.000
_cell.angle_alpha   90.00
_cell.angle_beta   90.00
_cell.angle_gamma   90.00
#
_symmetry.space_group_name_H-M   'P 1'
#
loop_
_entity.id
_entity.type
_entity.pdbx_description
1 polymer ?
#
loop_
_entity_poly.entity_id
_entity_poly.type
_entity_poly.pdbx_seq_one_letter_code
_entity_poly.pdbx_strand_id
1 'polypeptide(L)'
;MEQNGSQKFFYSLEELINDAFGQDVSIIRMDRVPGGDINNAYRLSLSNGESLFVKTNSASNLDFFLTESGGLCALRSLKKIGVPEVLGAGTDEQRRISFLALEYIESSPQTPSYWETFGHQLAELHRTDCLAYVDSERSGARFGFYEDNYIGATPQKNHPKKTWVEFYRECRLLPQITMAEKYFDITVRKKADWLLEHLDLYLREPEFPSLLHGDLWSGNMMCGKVDIPWIIDPAAHVGDFEADLAMTQMFGTLPERFYAAYNEVNPIDKTGYARRRHLYDLYQLLNHLNIFGSMYLGSVVDIINMYAGV
;
A
#
# COMPACT_ATOMS: atom_id res chain seq x y z
N MET A 1 12.00 -2.94 -23.12
CA MET A 1 10.55 -2.74 -22.97
C MET A 1 9.83 -4.00 -23.43
N GLU A 2 9.89 -5.06 -22.62
CA GLU A 2 8.89 -6.12 -22.69
C GLU A 2 7.69 -5.60 -21.90
N GLN A 3 6.50 -5.73 -22.48
CA GLN A 3 5.25 -5.25 -21.87
C GLN A 3 5.09 -5.90 -20.50
N ASN A 4 5.06 -5.09 -19.43
CA ASN A 4 4.49 -5.48 -18.15
C ASN A 4 3.14 -6.15 -18.44
N GLY A 5 2.95 -7.38 -17.95
CA GLY A 5 1.81 -8.22 -18.28
C GLY A 5 0.52 -7.41 -18.33
N SER A 6 -0.04 -7.24 -19.53
CA SER A 6 -1.23 -6.45 -19.77
C SER A 6 -2.32 -6.94 -18.83
N GLN A 7 -2.68 -6.08 -17.87
CA GLN A 7 -3.75 -6.34 -16.93
C GLN A 7 -5.00 -6.71 -17.70
N LYS A 8 -5.52 -7.92 -17.47
CA LYS A 8 -6.68 -8.44 -18.20
C LYS A 8 -7.93 -7.73 -17.69
N PHE A 9 -8.65 -7.14 -18.64
CA PHE A 9 -9.93 -6.49 -18.40
C PHE A 9 -11.08 -7.40 -18.80
N PHE A 10 -12.12 -7.49 -17.97
CA PHE A 10 -13.27 -8.36 -18.20
C PHE A 10 -14.60 -7.60 -18.03
N TYR A 11 -15.65 -8.07 -18.72
CA TYR A 11 -17.00 -7.47 -18.67
C TYR A 11 -18.01 -8.29 -17.85
N SER A 12 -17.56 -9.40 -17.26
CA SER A 12 -18.32 -10.17 -16.26
C SER A 12 -17.39 -11.06 -15.43
N LEU A 13 -17.84 -11.49 -14.25
CA LEU A 13 -17.12 -12.50 -13.46
C LEU A 13 -17.06 -13.85 -14.19
N GLU A 14 -18.09 -14.20 -14.94
CA GLU A 14 -18.15 -15.42 -15.73
C GLU A 14 -17.07 -15.45 -16.82
N GLU A 15 -16.87 -14.33 -17.53
CA GLU A 15 -15.82 -14.21 -18.55
C GLU A 15 -14.43 -14.39 -17.93
N LEU A 16 -14.18 -13.76 -16.79
CA LEU A 16 -12.92 -13.93 -16.04
C LEU A 16 -12.70 -15.37 -15.63
N ILE A 17 -13.73 -16.03 -15.09
CA ILE A 17 -13.64 -17.42 -14.64
C ILE A 17 -13.36 -18.35 -15.83
N ASN A 18 -14.02 -18.11 -16.96
CA ASN A 18 -13.80 -18.90 -18.17
C ASN A 18 -12.37 -18.75 -18.72
N ASP A 19 -11.79 -17.54 -18.65
CA ASP A 19 -10.41 -17.29 -19.08
C ASP A 19 -9.38 -17.92 -18.11
N ALA A 20 -9.58 -17.78 -16.80
CA ALA A 20 -8.63 -18.22 -15.80
C ALA A 20 -8.71 -19.72 -15.47
N PHE A 21 -9.91 -20.31 -15.52
CA PHE A 21 -10.18 -21.67 -15.00
C PHE A 21 -10.83 -22.62 -16.03
N GLY A 22 -11.31 -22.10 -17.17
CA GLY A 22 -11.88 -22.87 -18.27
C GLY A 22 -13.41 -22.76 -18.41
N GLN A 23 -13.91 -23.07 -19.62
CA GLN A 23 -15.29 -22.78 -20.06
C GLN A 23 -16.40 -23.52 -19.30
N ASP A 24 -16.10 -24.65 -18.67
CA ASP A 24 -17.07 -25.46 -17.91
C ASP A 24 -17.05 -25.17 -16.40
N VAL A 25 -16.26 -24.16 -15.99
CA VAL A 25 -16.11 -23.79 -14.57
C VAL A 25 -17.12 -22.72 -14.19
N SER A 26 -17.80 -22.94 -13.06
CA SER A 26 -18.82 -22.02 -12.56
C SER A 26 -18.64 -21.76 -11.06
N ILE A 27 -19.20 -20.64 -10.60
CA ILE A 27 -19.23 -20.28 -9.18
C ILE A 27 -20.23 -21.20 -8.47
N ILE A 28 -19.74 -22.04 -7.57
CA ILE A 28 -20.60 -22.90 -6.73
C ILE A 28 -21.00 -22.22 -5.42
N ARG A 29 -20.17 -21.30 -4.93
CA ARG A 29 -20.39 -20.62 -3.65
C ARG A 29 -19.66 -19.28 -3.59
N MET A 30 -20.29 -18.29 -2.95
CA MET A 30 -19.75 -16.96 -2.72
C MET A 30 -19.85 -16.64 -1.22
N ASP A 31 -18.73 -16.74 -0.51
CA ASP A 31 -18.65 -16.49 0.92
C ASP A 31 -18.09 -15.09 1.18
N ARG A 32 -18.78 -14.30 1.99
CA ARG A 32 -18.30 -12.97 2.37
C ARG A 32 -17.09 -13.11 3.30
N VAL A 33 -16.01 -12.39 2.98
CA VAL A 33 -14.83 -12.27 3.83
C VAL A 33 -14.94 -10.93 4.58
N PRO A 34 -15.00 -10.92 5.92
CA PRO A 34 -15.02 -9.69 6.70
C PRO A 34 -13.64 -9.01 6.70
N GLY A 35 -13.60 -7.67 6.87
CA GLY A 35 -12.35 -6.93 7.10
C GLY A 35 -12.17 -5.64 6.30
N GLY A 36 -12.91 -5.45 5.20
CA GLY A 36 -12.85 -4.22 4.40
C GLY A 36 -13.89 -3.19 4.81
N ASP A 37 -13.47 -1.92 4.98
CA ASP A 37 -14.37 -0.78 5.27
C ASP A 37 -14.95 -0.14 4.00
N ILE A 38 -14.33 -0.36 2.83
CA ILE A 38 -14.62 0.34 1.57
C ILE A 38 -15.19 -0.62 0.51
N ASN A 39 -14.61 -1.81 0.37
CA ASN A 39 -14.96 -2.79 -0.65
C ASN A 39 -15.64 -4.00 -0.02
N ASN A 40 -16.56 -4.63 -0.75
CA ASN A 40 -17.03 -5.96 -0.37
C ASN A 40 -16.03 -7.01 -0.85
N ALA A 41 -15.64 -7.90 0.06
CA ALA A 41 -14.69 -8.97 -0.21
C ALA A 41 -15.37 -10.35 -0.15
N TYR A 42 -15.03 -11.23 -1.08
CA TYR A 42 -15.60 -12.56 -1.20
C TYR A 42 -14.55 -13.61 -1.51
N ARG A 43 -14.74 -14.81 -0.95
CA ARG A 43 -14.15 -16.04 -1.47
C ARG A 43 -15.17 -16.65 -2.43
N LEU A 44 -14.79 -16.83 -3.69
CA LEU A 44 -15.55 -17.62 -4.63
C LEU A 44 -14.97 -19.04 -4.65
N SER A 45 -15.83 -20.03 -4.41
CA SER A 45 -15.48 -21.44 -4.65
C SER A 45 -16.01 -21.85 -6.02
N LEU A 46 -15.20 -22.58 -6.79
CA LEU A 46 -15.48 -22.96 -8.16
C LEU A 46 -15.83 -24.45 -8.28
N SER A 47 -16.54 -24.82 -9.34
CA SER A 47 -16.98 -26.21 -9.62
C SER A 47 -15.84 -27.20 -9.83
N ASN A 48 -14.64 -26.71 -10.20
CA ASN A 48 -13.44 -27.51 -10.38
C ASN A 48 -12.65 -27.73 -9.06
N GLY A 49 -13.13 -27.21 -7.94
CA GLY A 49 -12.49 -27.32 -6.62
C GLY A 49 -11.54 -26.18 -6.26
N GLU A 50 -11.29 -25.24 -7.18
CA GLU A 50 -10.44 -24.08 -6.91
C GLU A 50 -11.20 -22.96 -6.19
N SER A 51 -10.44 -21.95 -5.74
CA SER A 51 -11.00 -20.75 -5.11
C SER A 51 -10.25 -19.50 -5.58
N LEU A 52 -10.98 -18.39 -5.69
CA LEU A 52 -10.41 -17.06 -5.91
C LEU A 52 -10.95 -16.06 -4.90
N PHE A 53 -10.19 -15.00 -4.66
CA PHE A 53 -10.62 -13.87 -3.85
C PHE A 53 -11.14 -12.77 -4.78
N VAL A 54 -12.31 -12.22 -4.50
CA VAL A 54 -12.89 -11.15 -5.32
C VAL A 54 -13.28 -9.98 -4.43
N LYS A 55 -12.73 -8.81 -4.76
CA LYS A 55 -13.21 -7.53 -4.26
C LYS A 55 -14.23 -6.95 -5.23
N THR A 56 -15.27 -6.33 -4.69
CA THR A 56 -16.31 -5.68 -5.49
C THR A 56 -16.71 -4.33 -4.90
N ASN A 57 -17.10 -3.41 -5.76
CA ASN A 57 -17.67 -2.12 -5.42
C ASN A 57 -18.67 -1.69 -6.52
N SER A 58 -19.29 -0.51 -6.44
CA SER A 58 -20.10 0.02 -7.53
C SER A 58 -19.28 0.13 -8.82
N ALA A 59 -19.94 0.00 -9.97
CA ALA A 59 -19.28 0.08 -11.28
C ALA A 59 -18.47 1.38 -11.49
N SER A 60 -18.86 2.48 -10.83
CA SER A 60 -18.15 3.76 -10.87
C SER A 60 -16.77 3.76 -10.20
N ASN A 61 -16.47 2.77 -9.36
CA ASN A 61 -15.23 2.66 -8.60
C ASN A 61 -14.20 1.72 -9.26
N LEU A 62 -14.30 1.53 -10.57
CA LEU A 62 -13.39 0.67 -11.34
C LEU A 62 -11.92 1.06 -11.18
N ASP A 63 -11.62 2.36 -11.15
CA ASP A 63 -10.25 2.88 -11.03
C ASP A 63 -9.56 2.44 -9.72
N PHE A 64 -10.31 2.21 -8.64
CA PHE A 64 -9.76 1.64 -7.40
C PHE A 64 -9.12 0.28 -7.67
N PHE A 65 -9.83 -0.58 -8.41
CA PHE A 65 -9.37 -1.93 -8.71
C PHE A 65 -8.27 -1.96 -9.78
N LEU A 66 -8.32 -1.04 -10.75
CA LEU A 66 -7.28 -0.95 -11.77
C LEU A 66 -5.93 -0.57 -11.14
N THR A 67 -5.92 0.47 -10.31
CA THR A 67 -4.71 0.98 -9.66
C THR A 67 -4.17 0.02 -8.58
N GLU A 68 -5.03 -0.63 -7.79
CA GLU A 68 -4.62 -1.65 -6.83
C GLU A 68 -3.94 -2.85 -7.53
N SER A 69 -4.52 -3.32 -8.63
CA SER A 69 -3.91 -4.38 -9.46
C SER A 69 -2.54 -3.96 -10.00
N GLY A 70 -2.38 -2.71 -10.41
CA GLY A 70 -1.08 -2.16 -10.81
C GLY A 70 -0.04 -2.32 -9.69
N GLY A 71 -0.39 -1.90 -8.47
CA GLY A 71 0.47 -2.05 -7.29
C GLY A 71 0.82 -3.51 -6.98
N LEU A 72 -0.17 -4.42 -7.02
CA LEU A 72 0.03 -5.85 -6.83
C LEU A 72 0.97 -6.44 -7.89
N CYS A 73 0.76 -6.10 -9.16
CA CYS A 73 1.62 -6.54 -10.26
C CYS A 73 3.06 -6.06 -10.07
N ALA A 74 3.26 -4.79 -9.70
CA ALA A 74 4.59 -4.23 -9.45
C ALA A 74 5.31 -4.98 -8.33
N LEU A 75 4.67 -5.14 -7.17
CA LEU A 75 5.26 -5.85 -6.02
C LEU A 75 5.54 -7.33 -6.35
N ARG A 76 4.59 -8.04 -6.98
CA ARG A 76 4.73 -9.46 -7.36
C ARG A 76 5.87 -9.68 -8.36
N SER A 77 6.07 -8.75 -9.29
CA SER A 77 7.10 -8.89 -10.33
C SER A 77 8.53 -8.95 -9.79
N LEU A 78 8.77 -8.41 -8.58
CA LEU A 78 10.07 -8.47 -7.91
C LEU A 78 10.38 -9.84 -7.29
N LYS A 79 9.35 -10.69 -7.08
CA LYS A 79 9.48 -12.08 -6.58
C LYS A 79 10.27 -12.20 -5.27
N LYS A 80 10.09 -11.25 -4.35
CA LYS A 80 10.78 -11.20 -3.05
C LYS A 80 9.94 -11.66 -1.87
N ILE A 81 8.64 -11.37 -1.91
CA ILE A 81 7.67 -11.69 -0.87
C ILE A 81 6.38 -12.20 -1.52
N GLY A 82 5.56 -12.93 -0.79
CA GLY A 82 4.24 -13.35 -1.27
C GLY A 82 3.36 -12.14 -1.58
N VAL A 83 2.84 -12.07 -2.80
CA VAL A 83 1.88 -11.06 -3.26
C VAL A 83 0.87 -11.79 -4.15
N PRO A 84 -0.46 -11.69 -3.90
CA PRO A 84 -1.46 -12.41 -4.69
C PRO A 84 -1.31 -12.18 -6.19
N GLU A 85 -1.52 -13.23 -6.99
CA GLU A 85 -1.67 -13.04 -8.43
C GLU A 85 -2.93 -12.24 -8.75
N VAL A 86 -2.83 -11.30 -9.69
CA VAL A 86 -4.00 -10.66 -10.28
C VAL A 86 -4.52 -11.56 -11.39
N LEU A 87 -5.71 -12.12 -11.20
CA LEU A 87 -6.41 -12.89 -12.24
C LEU A 87 -7.07 -11.96 -13.26
N GLY A 88 -7.55 -10.81 -12.80
CA GLY A 88 -8.12 -9.77 -13.65
C GLY A 88 -8.93 -8.73 -12.88
N ALA A 89 -9.27 -7.64 -13.57
CA ALA A 89 -10.18 -6.61 -13.07
C ALA A 89 -11.24 -6.31 -14.13
N GLY A 90 -12.37 -5.73 -13.73
CA GLY A 90 -13.45 -5.53 -14.68
C GLY A 90 -14.71 -4.92 -14.12
N THR A 91 -15.72 -4.86 -14.96
CA THR A 91 -17.10 -4.53 -14.58
C THR A 91 -18.00 -5.70 -14.83
N ASP A 92 -19.13 -5.74 -14.13
CA ASP A 92 -20.22 -6.67 -14.40
C ASP A 92 -21.51 -5.86 -14.42
N GLU A 93 -22.02 -5.60 -15.62
CA GLU A 93 -23.19 -4.75 -15.83
C GLU A 93 -24.47 -5.35 -15.22
N GLN A 94 -24.62 -6.67 -15.28
CA GLN A 94 -25.79 -7.36 -14.73
C GLN A 94 -25.85 -7.20 -13.21
N ARG A 95 -24.68 -7.28 -12.56
CA ARG A 95 -24.53 -7.09 -11.11
C ARG A 95 -24.36 -5.62 -10.71
N ARG A 96 -24.10 -4.74 -11.68
CA ARG A 96 -23.79 -3.31 -11.52
C ARG A 96 -22.60 -3.04 -10.61
N ILE A 97 -21.57 -3.89 -10.72
CA ILE A 97 -20.35 -3.81 -9.91
C ILE A 97 -19.11 -3.59 -10.78
N SER A 98 -18.05 -3.10 -10.15
CA SER A 98 -16.68 -3.30 -10.58
C SER A 98 -16.04 -4.35 -9.68
N PHE A 99 -14.99 -5.02 -10.16
CA PHE A 99 -14.30 -6.06 -9.40
C PHE A 99 -12.80 -6.14 -9.65
N LEU A 100 -12.10 -6.69 -8.67
CA LEU A 100 -10.72 -7.20 -8.76
C LEU A 100 -10.72 -8.66 -8.28
N ALA A 101 -10.26 -9.57 -9.13
CA ALA A 101 -10.12 -10.98 -8.84
C ALA A 101 -8.65 -11.34 -8.64
N LEU A 102 -8.35 -12.00 -7.52
CA LEU A 102 -7.01 -12.34 -7.07
C LEU A 102 -6.91 -13.84 -6.73
N GLU A 103 -5.68 -14.34 -6.73
CA GLU A 103 -5.31 -15.62 -6.13
C GLU A 103 -5.86 -15.71 -4.69
N TYR A 104 -6.56 -16.80 -4.38
CA TYR A 104 -7.03 -17.03 -3.01
C TYR A 104 -5.91 -17.59 -2.14
N ILE A 105 -5.47 -16.81 -1.16
CA ILE A 105 -4.43 -17.23 -0.21
C ILE A 105 -5.07 -17.93 0.99
N GLU A 106 -4.78 -19.23 1.14
CA GLU A 106 -5.15 -19.97 2.36
C GLU A 106 -4.26 -19.57 3.53
N SER A 107 -4.86 -18.91 4.52
CA SER A 107 -4.18 -18.56 5.76
C SER A 107 -3.78 -19.79 6.56
N SER A 108 -2.56 -19.77 7.09
CA SER A 108 -1.98 -20.82 7.94
C SER A 108 -1.49 -20.22 9.26
N PRO A 109 -1.44 -21.01 10.36
CA PRO A 109 -0.83 -20.57 11.60
C PRO A 109 0.63 -20.18 11.40
N GLN A 110 1.07 -19.11 12.08
CA GLN A 110 2.47 -18.69 12.06
C GLN A 110 3.35 -19.70 12.79
N THR A 111 4.47 -20.10 12.19
CA THR A 111 5.56 -20.75 12.93
C THR A 111 6.51 -19.72 13.58
N PRO A 112 7.41 -20.16 14.47
CA PRO A 112 8.39 -19.25 15.09
C PRO A 112 9.27 -18.48 14.09
N SER A 113 9.61 -19.07 12.94
CA SER A 113 10.49 -18.47 11.91
C SER A 113 9.79 -17.47 11.00
N TYR A 114 8.45 -17.43 10.96
CA TYR A 114 7.67 -16.57 10.06
C TYR A 114 8.15 -15.12 10.05
N TRP A 115 8.40 -14.55 11.23
CA TRP A 115 8.75 -13.14 11.37
C TRP A 115 10.17 -12.82 10.93
N GLU A 116 11.11 -13.75 11.10
CA GLU A 116 12.48 -13.60 10.59
C GLU A 116 12.46 -13.64 9.06
N THR A 117 11.78 -14.64 8.49
CA THR A 117 11.55 -14.74 7.04
C THR A 117 10.90 -13.49 6.47
N PHE A 118 9.89 -12.95 7.14
CA PHE A 118 9.23 -11.71 6.71
C PHE A 118 10.19 -10.51 6.77
N GLY A 119 10.94 -10.35 7.86
CA GLY A 119 11.92 -9.27 7.97
C GLY A 119 12.94 -9.30 6.82
N HIS A 120 13.50 -10.47 6.50
CA HIS A 120 14.43 -10.64 5.38
C HIS A 120 13.77 -10.37 4.02
N GLN A 121 12.62 -10.97 3.75
CA GLN A 121 11.94 -10.82 2.45
C GLN A 121 11.48 -9.39 2.17
N LEU A 122 10.96 -8.68 3.19
CA LEU A 122 10.60 -7.27 3.04
C LEU A 122 11.84 -6.40 2.79
N ALA A 123 12.95 -6.68 3.48
CA ALA A 123 14.18 -5.94 3.27
C ALA A 123 14.76 -6.18 1.86
N GLU A 124 14.72 -7.41 1.37
CA GLU A 124 15.11 -7.73 -0.02
C GLU A 124 14.19 -7.07 -1.05
N LEU A 125 12.88 -7.01 -0.80
CA LEU A 125 11.94 -6.27 -1.63
C LEU A 125 12.36 -4.80 -1.75
N HIS A 126 12.58 -4.13 -0.61
CA HIS A 126 12.97 -2.72 -0.58
C HIS A 126 14.34 -2.45 -1.21
N ARG A 127 15.26 -3.43 -1.19
CA ARG A 127 16.60 -3.30 -1.77
C ARG A 127 16.62 -3.52 -3.29
N THR A 128 15.56 -4.09 -3.85
CA THR A 128 15.48 -4.42 -5.28
C THR A 128 15.29 -3.15 -6.12
N ASP A 129 15.91 -3.11 -7.32
CA ASP A 129 15.76 -1.99 -8.24
C ASP A 129 14.28 -1.80 -8.62
N CYS A 130 13.82 -0.56 -8.49
CA CYS A 130 12.44 -0.14 -8.68
C CYS A 130 12.30 1.09 -9.58
N LEU A 131 13.39 1.56 -10.20
CA LEU A 131 13.35 2.77 -11.03
C LEU A 131 12.50 2.59 -12.30
N ALA A 132 12.22 1.35 -12.70
CA ALA A 132 11.31 1.02 -13.80
C ALA A 132 9.84 1.40 -13.51
N TYR A 133 9.47 1.59 -12.25
CA TYR A 133 8.11 2.02 -11.86
C TYR A 133 7.97 3.54 -11.74
N VAL A 134 9.04 4.28 -12.02
CA VAL A 134 9.07 5.74 -12.09
C VAL A 134 9.43 6.12 -13.53
N ASP A 135 8.90 7.22 -14.07
CA ASP A 135 9.33 7.76 -15.38
C ASP A 135 10.75 8.39 -15.29
N SER A 136 11.70 7.62 -14.78
CA SER A 136 13.04 8.04 -14.36
C SER A 136 13.93 8.36 -15.56
N GLU A 137 13.84 7.58 -16.65
CA GLU A 137 14.64 7.79 -17.87
C GLU A 137 14.40 9.16 -18.50
N ARG A 138 13.15 9.66 -18.47
CA ARG A 138 12.78 10.95 -19.09
C ARG A 138 12.94 12.12 -18.12
N SER A 139 12.58 11.94 -16.86
CA SER A 139 12.49 13.04 -15.89
C SER A 139 13.70 13.16 -14.95
N GLY A 140 14.52 12.11 -14.83
CA GLY A 140 15.52 11.98 -13.78
C GLY A 140 14.93 11.80 -12.38
N ALA A 141 13.63 11.54 -12.27
CA ALA A 141 12.97 11.27 -11.01
C ALA A 141 13.39 9.91 -10.42
N ARG A 142 13.34 9.81 -9.09
CA ARG A 142 13.64 8.59 -8.34
C ARG A 142 12.49 8.12 -7.45
N PHE A 143 11.50 8.97 -7.24
CA PHE A 143 10.36 8.74 -6.34
C PHE A 143 9.04 9.01 -7.04
N GLY A 144 8.00 8.29 -6.64
CA GLY A 144 6.70 8.30 -7.29
C GLY A 144 6.29 6.94 -7.80
N PHE A 145 5.37 6.92 -8.75
CA PHE A 145 4.87 5.71 -9.38
C PHE A 145 4.39 6.07 -10.79
N TYR A 146 4.17 5.07 -11.64
CA TYR A 146 3.77 5.29 -13.02
C TYR A 146 2.33 5.83 -13.14
N GLU A 147 1.51 5.69 -12.10
CA GLU A 147 0.17 6.27 -12.00
C GLU A 147 -0.20 6.67 -10.56
N ASP A 148 -1.12 7.62 -10.44
CA ASP A 148 -1.79 7.93 -9.17
C ASP A 148 -2.67 6.75 -8.75
N ASN A 149 -2.79 6.53 -7.44
CA ASN A 149 -3.59 5.44 -6.88
C ASN A 149 -4.34 5.91 -5.63
N TYR A 150 -4.61 5.01 -4.68
CA TYR A 150 -5.40 5.31 -3.49
C TYR A 150 -4.71 4.78 -2.23
N ILE A 151 -4.93 5.47 -1.11
CA ILE A 151 -4.64 4.98 0.25
C ILE A 151 -5.94 4.91 1.04
N GLY A 152 -6.51 3.71 1.17
CA GLY A 152 -7.91 3.56 1.56
C GLY A 152 -8.82 4.21 0.51
N ALA A 153 -9.68 5.16 0.92
CA ALA A 153 -10.60 5.85 0.02
C ALA A 153 -10.02 7.16 -0.59
N THR A 154 -8.83 7.56 -0.16
CA THR A 154 -8.25 8.87 -0.50
C THR A 154 -7.34 8.77 -1.72
N PRO A 155 -7.49 9.63 -2.74
CA PRO A 155 -6.55 9.70 -3.86
C PRO A 155 -5.11 9.98 -3.39
N GLN A 156 -4.17 9.18 -3.86
CA GLN A 156 -2.74 9.28 -3.58
C GLN A 156 -2.01 9.69 -4.87
N LYS A 157 -1.43 10.90 -4.83
CA LYS A 157 -0.63 11.42 -5.95
C LYS A 157 0.71 10.71 -6.01
N ASN A 158 1.18 10.36 -7.19
CA ASN A 158 2.44 9.65 -7.42
C ASN A 158 3.31 10.30 -8.49
N HIS A 159 3.04 11.57 -8.80
CA HIS A 159 3.81 12.36 -9.75
C HIS A 159 5.34 12.24 -9.49
N PRO A 160 6.14 11.92 -10.52
CA PRO A 160 7.57 11.67 -10.35
C PRO A 160 8.33 12.88 -9.80
N LYS A 161 9.18 12.65 -8.79
CA LYS A 161 10.05 13.66 -8.18
C LYS A 161 11.49 13.18 -8.04
N LYS A 162 12.44 14.13 -8.01
CA LYS A 162 13.88 13.83 -7.96
C LYS A 162 14.37 13.52 -6.55
N THR A 163 13.75 14.13 -5.55
CA THR A 163 14.13 14.03 -4.15
C THR A 163 12.98 13.50 -3.32
N TRP A 164 13.29 12.77 -2.25
CA TRP A 164 12.30 12.21 -1.35
C TRP A 164 11.58 13.32 -0.59
N VAL A 165 12.31 14.34 -0.14
CA VAL A 165 11.72 15.46 0.59
C VAL A 165 10.67 16.18 -0.25
N GLU A 166 10.95 16.43 -1.53
CA GLU A 166 9.99 17.05 -2.46
C GLU A 166 8.77 16.15 -2.69
N PHE A 167 8.99 14.86 -2.95
CA PHE A 167 7.92 13.89 -3.14
C PHE A 167 7.01 13.82 -1.91
N TYR A 168 7.59 13.64 -0.73
CA TYR A 168 6.86 13.50 0.51
C TYR A 168 6.08 14.79 0.86
N ARG A 169 6.67 15.96 0.59
CA ARG A 169 6.00 17.25 0.75
C ARG A 169 4.77 17.36 -0.14
N GLU A 170 4.95 17.23 -1.46
CA GLU A 170 3.95 17.59 -2.45
C GLU A 170 2.91 16.50 -2.73
N CYS A 171 3.32 15.23 -2.62
CA CYS A 171 2.51 14.08 -2.99
C CYS A 171 1.96 13.31 -1.77
N ARG A 172 2.45 13.58 -0.55
CA ARG A 172 1.96 12.96 0.69
C ARG A 172 1.36 13.98 1.64
N LEU A 173 2.17 14.79 2.32
CA LEU A 173 1.69 15.65 3.41
C LEU A 173 0.81 16.81 2.94
N LEU A 174 1.21 17.57 1.91
CA LEU A 174 0.45 18.74 1.46
C LEU A 174 -1.00 18.38 1.06
N PRO A 175 -1.26 17.37 0.19
CA PRO A 175 -2.63 17.00 -0.17
C PRO A 175 -3.49 16.62 1.05
N GLN A 176 -2.92 15.87 1.99
CA GLN A 176 -3.64 15.42 3.18
C GLN A 176 -3.92 16.57 4.16
N ILE A 177 -2.97 17.49 4.36
CA ILE A 177 -3.14 18.72 5.17
C ILE A 177 -4.21 19.62 4.56
N THR A 178 -4.20 19.81 3.23
CA THR A 178 -5.21 20.61 2.53
C THR A 178 -6.61 20.01 2.71
N MET A 179 -6.75 18.68 2.59
CA MET A 179 -8.03 18.01 2.81
C MET A 179 -8.51 18.11 4.27
N ALA A 180 -7.57 18.07 5.21
CA ALA A 180 -7.83 18.18 6.65
C ALA A 180 -8.05 19.62 7.14
N GLU A 181 -7.92 20.63 6.27
CA GLU A 181 -7.94 22.06 6.65
C GLU A 181 -9.17 22.46 7.47
N LYS A 182 -10.33 21.85 7.19
CA LYS A 182 -11.58 22.07 7.94
C LYS A 182 -11.49 21.69 9.42
N TYR A 183 -10.52 20.88 9.83
CA TYR A 183 -10.29 20.49 11.22
C TYR A 183 -9.28 21.37 11.95
N PHE A 184 -8.56 22.24 11.23
CA PHE A 184 -7.48 23.03 11.81
C PHE A 184 -7.94 24.44 12.16
N ASP A 185 -7.49 24.93 13.32
CA ASP A 185 -7.50 26.35 13.59
C ASP A 185 -6.33 27.05 12.86
N ILE A 186 -6.34 28.38 12.88
CA ILE A 186 -5.32 29.20 12.22
C ILE A 186 -3.89 28.93 12.75
N THR A 187 -3.76 28.50 14.00
CA THR A 187 -2.46 28.24 14.64
C THR A 187 -1.88 26.92 14.13
N VAL A 188 -2.69 25.85 14.14
CA VAL A 188 -2.31 24.54 13.62
C VAL A 188 -1.99 24.64 12.13
N ARG A 189 -2.81 25.36 11.35
CA ARG A 189 -2.57 25.53 9.92
C ARG A 189 -1.22 26.18 9.63
N LYS A 190 -0.89 27.28 10.32
CA LYS A 190 0.42 27.95 10.19
C LYS A 190 1.60 27.05 10.56
N LYS A 191 1.44 26.23 11.61
CA LYS A 191 2.45 25.26 12.01
C LYS A 191 2.64 24.16 10.97
N ALA A 192 1.55 23.71 10.35
CA ALA A 192 1.59 22.74 9.26
C ALA A 192 2.28 23.32 8.01
N ASP A 193 2.03 24.58 7.67
CA ASP A 193 2.74 25.28 6.58
C ASP A 193 4.23 25.39 6.87
N TRP A 194 4.60 25.80 8.08
CA TRP A 194 6.01 25.85 8.50
C TRP A 194 6.67 24.47 8.38
N LEU A 195 6.01 23.40 8.86
CA LEU A 195 6.52 22.04 8.73
C LEU A 195 6.75 21.68 7.27
N LEU A 196 5.77 21.92 6.39
CA LEU A 196 5.88 21.63 4.96
C LEU A 196 7.08 22.36 4.34
N GLU A 197 7.34 23.61 4.71
CA GLU A 197 8.48 24.38 4.21
C GLU A 197 9.84 23.84 4.67
N HIS A 198 9.91 23.24 5.86
CA HIS A 198 11.15 22.86 6.56
C HIS A 198 11.33 21.33 6.70
N LEU A 199 10.67 20.51 5.88
CA LEU A 199 10.78 19.05 5.95
C LEU A 199 12.21 18.53 5.80
N ASP A 200 13.08 19.26 5.11
CA ASP A 200 14.50 18.97 4.91
C ASP A 200 15.33 19.02 6.21
N LEU A 201 14.81 19.67 7.27
CA LEU A 201 15.44 19.63 8.60
C LEU A 201 15.27 18.28 9.31
N TYR A 202 14.28 17.49 8.89
CA TYR A 202 13.83 16.31 9.62
C TYR A 202 13.90 15.03 8.79
N LEU A 203 13.62 15.11 7.49
CA LEU A 203 13.74 14.00 6.55
C LEU A 203 15.12 13.99 5.91
N ARG A 204 15.62 12.78 5.66
CA ARG A 204 16.83 12.55 4.86
C ARG A 204 16.45 12.07 3.47
N GLU A 205 17.33 12.28 2.50
CA GLU A 205 17.27 11.51 1.26
C GLU A 205 17.68 10.05 1.56
N PRO A 206 16.88 9.04 1.15
CA PRO A 206 17.27 7.65 1.30
C PRO A 206 18.45 7.30 0.41
N GLU A 207 19.29 6.38 0.89
CA GLU A 207 20.46 5.89 0.16
C GLU A 207 20.05 5.30 -1.20
N PHE A 208 18.90 4.61 -1.23
CA PHE A 208 18.30 4.03 -2.41
C PHE A 208 16.77 4.19 -2.36
N PRO A 209 16.10 4.34 -3.51
CA PRO A 209 14.66 4.26 -3.60
C PRO A 209 14.20 2.81 -3.39
N SER A 210 13.02 2.65 -2.79
CA SER A 210 12.42 1.33 -2.54
C SER A 210 10.99 1.31 -3.06
N LEU A 211 10.59 0.22 -3.72
CA LEU A 211 9.17 -0.03 -4.00
C LEU A 211 8.50 -0.40 -2.69
N LEU A 212 7.62 0.47 -2.22
CA LEU A 212 6.88 0.33 -0.97
C LEU A 212 5.54 -0.35 -1.21
N HIS A 213 5.07 -1.08 -0.19
CA HIS A 213 3.68 -1.49 -0.08
C HIS A 213 2.77 -0.28 0.13
N GLY A 214 3.18 0.71 0.95
CA GLY A 214 2.49 1.99 1.16
C GLY A 214 1.36 1.96 2.19
N ASP A 215 0.81 0.78 2.50
CA ASP A 215 -0.20 0.57 3.55
C ASP A 215 0.10 -0.66 4.42
N LEU A 216 1.36 -0.84 4.85
CA LEU A 216 1.84 -2.08 5.45
C LEU A 216 1.57 -2.15 6.97
N TRP A 217 0.32 -2.36 7.37
CA TRP A 217 -0.06 -2.63 8.76
C TRP A 217 -0.48 -4.10 8.95
N SER A 218 -0.71 -4.54 10.19
CA SER A 218 -0.98 -5.95 10.51
C SER A 218 -2.19 -6.56 9.79
N GLY A 219 -3.16 -5.75 9.37
CA GLY A 219 -4.32 -6.20 8.59
C GLY A 219 -4.00 -6.55 7.14
N ASN A 220 -2.91 -6.00 6.60
CA ASN A 220 -2.46 -6.18 5.22
C ASN A 220 -1.31 -7.21 5.11
N MET A 221 -1.18 -8.05 6.14
CA MET A 221 -0.18 -9.12 6.24
C MET A 221 -0.88 -10.45 6.48
N MET A 222 -0.44 -11.49 5.78
CA MET A 222 -0.95 -12.84 5.94
C MET A 222 0.19 -13.85 6.05
N CYS A 223 -0.08 -14.97 6.73
CA CYS A 223 0.78 -16.15 6.71
C CYS A 223 0.12 -17.18 5.80
N GLY A 224 0.76 -17.47 4.66
CA GLY A 224 0.28 -18.48 3.71
C GLY A 224 0.77 -19.88 4.08
N LYS A 225 0.46 -20.86 3.22
CA LYS A 225 1.02 -22.21 3.32
C LYS A 225 2.55 -22.16 3.26
N VAL A 226 3.22 -23.00 4.06
CA VAL A 226 4.69 -23.12 4.13
C VAL A 226 5.37 -21.85 4.70
N ASP A 227 4.75 -21.18 5.68
CA ASP A 227 5.34 -20.01 6.39
C ASP A 227 5.75 -18.84 5.50
N ILE A 228 5.14 -18.75 4.32
CA ILE A 228 5.42 -17.67 3.38
C ILE A 228 4.66 -16.43 3.87
N PRO A 229 5.34 -15.29 4.08
CA PRO A 229 4.66 -14.02 4.34
C PRO A 229 4.06 -13.50 3.05
N TRP A 230 2.79 -13.08 3.15
CA TRP A 230 2.05 -12.45 2.08
C TRP A 230 1.66 -11.03 2.48
N ILE A 231 1.79 -10.10 1.55
CA ILE A 231 1.29 -8.72 1.68
C ILE A 231 0.16 -8.50 0.68
N ILE A 232 -0.88 -7.81 1.13
CA ILE A 232 -2.12 -7.59 0.38
C ILE A 232 -2.56 -6.13 0.49
N ASP A 233 -3.41 -5.67 -0.42
CA ASP A 233 -4.02 -4.34 -0.38
C ASP A 233 -3.01 -3.17 -0.42
N PRO A 234 -2.11 -3.12 -1.42
CA PRO A 234 -1.06 -2.11 -1.47
C PRO A 234 -1.56 -0.73 -1.92
N ALA A 235 -0.95 0.31 -1.37
CA ALA A 235 -0.93 1.68 -1.90
C ALA A 235 0.46 1.97 -2.52
N ALA A 236 0.86 1.11 -3.47
CA ALA A 236 2.25 0.97 -3.91
C ALA A 236 2.82 2.25 -4.53
N HIS A 237 4.08 2.53 -4.23
CA HIS A 237 4.86 3.62 -4.83
C HIS A 237 6.34 3.47 -4.48
N VAL A 238 7.21 4.19 -5.20
CA VAL A 238 8.63 4.26 -4.91
C VAL A 238 8.93 5.40 -3.92
N GLY A 239 9.54 5.07 -2.78
CA GLY A 239 9.75 5.98 -1.65
C GLY A 239 10.91 5.58 -0.72
N ASP A 240 10.91 6.12 0.50
CA ASP A 240 11.82 5.71 1.59
C ASP A 240 11.25 4.48 2.32
N PHE A 241 12.01 3.40 2.40
CA PHE A 241 11.61 2.14 3.06
C PHE A 241 11.22 2.31 4.53
N GLU A 242 11.70 3.37 5.19
CA GLU A 242 11.32 3.68 6.57
C GLU A 242 9.81 3.98 6.72
N ALA A 243 9.12 4.37 5.64
CA ALA A 243 7.68 4.63 5.67
C ALA A 243 6.86 3.34 5.85
N ASP A 244 7.22 2.25 5.17
CA ASP A 244 6.56 0.95 5.37
C ASP A 244 6.84 0.42 6.79
N LEU A 245 8.08 0.56 7.27
CA LEU A 245 8.43 0.17 8.65
C LEU A 245 7.63 0.96 9.69
N ALA A 246 7.46 2.27 9.48
CA ALA A 246 6.63 3.12 10.35
C ALA A 246 5.19 2.61 10.40
N MET A 247 4.61 2.25 9.24
CA MET A 247 3.26 1.72 9.17
C MET A 247 3.08 0.41 9.95
N THR A 248 4.11 -0.46 9.98
CA THR A 248 4.08 -1.69 10.80
C THR A 248 4.03 -1.43 12.31
N GLN A 249 4.30 -0.19 12.75
CA GLN A 249 4.34 0.23 14.15
C GLN A 249 3.14 1.08 14.58
N MET A 250 2.26 1.47 13.65
CA MET A 250 1.17 2.41 13.90
C MET A 250 -0.02 1.78 14.66
N PHE A 251 -0.41 0.56 14.29
CA PHE A 251 -1.57 -0.16 14.87
C PHE A 251 -1.13 -1.38 15.69
N GLY A 252 -0.09 -1.19 16.49
CA GLY A 252 0.65 -2.27 17.13
C GLY A 252 2.05 -2.35 16.56
N THR A 253 2.91 -3.14 17.19
CA THR A 253 4.31 -3.31 16.77
C THR A 253 4.55 -4.79 16.53
N LEU A 254 5.21 -5.11 15.42
CA LEU A 254 5.59 -6.48 15.10
C LEU A 254 6.62 -7.01 16.12
N PRO A 255 6.82 -8.33 16.23
CA PRO A 255 7.83 -8.89 17.13
C PRO A 255 9.25 -8.38 16.81
N GLU A 256 10.09 -8.19 17.83
CA GLU A 256 11.47 -7.67 17.67
C GLU A 256 12.31 -8.44 16.63
N ARG A 257 12.13 -9.77 16.55
CA ARG A 257 12.79 -10.64 15.56
C ARG A 257 12.54 -10.22 14.10
N PHE A 258 11.39 -9.64 13.78
CA PHE A 258 11.11 -9.09 12.45
C PHE A 258 12.03 -7.91 12.14
N TYR A 259 12.10 -6.94 13.06
CA TYR A 259 12.93 -5.76 12.90
C TYR A 259 14.42 -6.09 12.93
N ALA A 260 14.83 -7.07 13.73
CA ALA A 260 16.20 -7.58 13.75
C ALA A 260 16.58 -8.16 12.38
N ALA A 261 15.77 -9.07 11.83
CA ALA A 261 15.99 -9.67 10.52
C ALA A 261 15.99 -8.64 9.38
N TYR A 262 15.06 -7.67 9.41
CA TYR A 262 15.06 -6.57 8.43
C TYR A 262 16.36 -5.76 8.49
N ASN A 263 16.81 -5.42 9.70
CA ASN A 263 18.00 -4.60 9.93
C ASN A 263 19.31 -5.29 9.53
N GLU A 264 19.35 -6.63 9.43
CA GLU A 264 20.51 -7.38 8.92
C GLU A 264 20.77 -7.07 7.44
N VAL A 265 19.72 -6.84 6.65
CA VAL A 265 19.81 -6.55 5.20
C VAL A 265 19.88 -5.06 4.95
N ASN A 266 19.01 -4.28 5.61
CA ASN A 266 18.92 -2.83 5.48
C ASN A 266 19.12 -2.16 6.86
N PRO A 267 20.35 -1.83 7.26
CA PRO A 267 20.62 -1.21 8.56
C PRO A 267 19.89 0.12 8.75
N ILE A 268 19.20 0.26 9.89
CA ILE A 268 18.42 1.44 10.23
C ILE A 268 19.17 2.28 11.26
N ASP A 269 19.36 3.57 10.96
CA ASP A 269 19.77 4.55 11.97
C ASP A 269 18.63 4.73 12.98
N LYS A 270 18.68 3.96 14.07
CA LYS A 270 17.64 3.95 15.10
C LYS A 270 17.37 5.32 15.70
N THR A 271 18.40 6.16 15.85
CA THR A 271 18.28 7.48 16.47
C THR A 271 17.57 8.45 15.54
N GLY A 272 17.98 8.52 14.27
CA GLY A 272 17.31 9.36 13.28
C GLY A 272 15.91 8.84 12.91
N TYR A 273 15.75 7.51 12.82
CA TYR A 273 14.47 6.88 12.48
C TYR A 273 13.38 7.20 13.49
N ALA A 274 13.68 7.18 14.79
CA ALA A 274 12.70 7.49 15.82
C ALA A 274 12.03 8.87 15.64
N ARG A 275 12.77 9.86 15.11
CA ARG A 275 12.20 11.15 14.73
C ARG A 275 11.43 11.03 13.41
N ARG A 276 12.07 10.55 12.33
CA ARG A 276 11.44 10.43 11.01
C ARG A 276 10.13 9.63 11.01
N ARG A 277 10.03 8.60 11.86
CA ARG A 277 8.82 7.80 12.02
C ARG A 277 7.59 8.64 12.29
N HIS A 278 7.65 9.64 13.16
CA HIS A 278 6.48 10.49 13.43
C HIS A 278 6.00 11.24 12.18
N LEU A 279 6.89 11.59 11.25
CA LEU A 279 6.49 12.22 9.99
C LEU A 279 5.82 11.22 9.03
N TYR A 280 6.25 9.96 9.04
CA TYR A 280 5.60 8.87 8.33
C TYR A 280 4.22 8.54 8.93
N ASP A 281 4.14 8.48 10.26
CA ASP A 281 2.88 8.30 10.99
C ASP A 281 1.91 9.48 10.72
N LEU A 282 2.42 10.72 10.62
CA LEU A 282 1.60 11.91 10.35
C LEU A 282 0.83 11.80 9.04
N TYR A 283 1.43 11.27 7.98
CA TYR A 283 0.74 11.07 6.70
C TYR A 283 -0.47 10.15 6.85
N GLN A 284 -0.28 9.03 7.54
CA GLN A 284 -1.33 8.05 7.77
C GLN A 284 -2.41 8.58 8.72
N LEU A 285 -2.01 9.28 9.79
CA LEU A 285 -2.96 9.92 10.72
C LEU A 285 -3.79 11.01 10.06
N LEU A 286 -3.21 11.80 9.15
CA LEU A 286 -3.99 12.75 8.35
C LEU A 286 -4.96 12.03 7.42
N ASN A 287 -4.55 10.92 6.80
CA ASN A 287 -5.45 10.10 5.99
C ASN A 287 -6.63 9.58 6.81
N HIS A 288 -6.37 9.06 8.01
CA HIS A 288 -7.40 8.60 8.95
C HIS A 288 -8.30 9.74 9.42
N LEU A 289 -7.76 10.93 9.70
CA LEU A 289 -8.55 12.12 10.02
C LEU A 289 -9.51 12.49 8.87
N ASN A 290 -9.04 12.38 7.63
CA ASN A 290 -9.84 12.70 6.45
C ASN A 290 -10.96 11.68 6.18
N ILE A 291 -10.71 10.39 6.42
CA ILE A 291 -11.69 9.31 6.17
C ILE A 291 -12.64 9.11 7.37
N PHE A 292 -12.10 9.03 8.59
CA PHE A 292 -12.82 8.61 9.80
C PHE A 292 -13.15 9.76 10.76
N GLY A 293 -12.56 10.95 10.56
CA GLY A 293 -12.94 12.18 11.25
C GLY A 293 -12.12 12.50 12.51
N SER A 294 -12.69 13.38 13.35
CA SER A 294 -11.95 14.18 14.35
C SER A 294 -11.28 13.40 15.48
N MET A 295 -11.55 12.11 15.64
CA MET A 295 -10.88 11.27 16.65
C MET A 295 -9.36 11.21 16.45
N TYR A 296 -8.87 11.40 15.22
CA TYR A 296 -7.44 11.42 14.89
C TYR A 296 -6.80 12.82 14.99
N LEU A 297 -7.60 13.87 15.19
CA LEU A 297 -7.13 15.26 15.16
C LEU A 297 -6.08 15.54 16.26
N GLY A 298 -6.28 15.01 17.47
CA GLY A 298 -5.35 15.20 18.59
C GLY A 298 -3.93 14.74 18.23
N SER A 299 -3.79 13.51 17.73
CA SER A 299 -2.50 12.94 17.34
C SER A 299 -1.85 13.70 16.17
N VAL A 300 -2.64 14.14 15.18
CA VAL A 300 -2.15 14.98 14.07
C VAL A 300 -1.57 16.29 14.62
N VAL A 301 -2.31 16.97 15.49
CA VAL A 301 -1.90 18.25 16.08
C VAL A 301 -0.66 18.08 16.95
N ASP A 302 -0.58 17.01 17.73
CA ASP A 302 0.58 16.72 18.59
C ASP A 302 1.86 16.54 17.77
N ILE A 303 1.80 15.78 16.67
CA ILE A 303 2.95 15.61 15.79
C ILE A 303 3.32 16.92 15.08
N ILE A 304 2.35 17.66 14.54
CA ILE A 304 2.63 18.98 13.93
C ILE A 304 3.31 19.90 14.95
N ASN A 305 2.85 19.92 16.20
CA ASN A 305 3.44 20.72 17.27
C ASN A 305 4.86 20.28 17.66
N MET A 306 5.18 18.99 17.55
CA MET A 306 6.53 18.47 17.82
C MET A 306 7.56 19.03 16.84
N TYR A 307 7.15 19.29 15.59
CA TYR A 307 8.04 19.75 14.54
C TYR A 307 7.95 21.24 14.26
N ALA A 308 6.82 21.89 14.53
CA ALA A 308 6.64 23.30 14.24
C ALA A 308 7.23 24.21 15.33
N GLY A 309 8.37 24.83 15.04
CA GLY A 309 8.95 25.91 15.84
C GLY A 309 9.99 25.48 16.87
N VAL A 310 11.06 24.83 16.43
CA VAL A 310 12.41 25.08 16.98
C VAL A 310 12.90 26.42 16.46
#